data_AF-A0AAW0NGX5-F1
#
_entry.id   AF-A0AAW0NGX5-F1
#
_cell.length_a   1.000
_cell.length_b   1.000
_cell.length_c   1.000
_cell.angle_alpha   90.00
_cell.angle_beta   90.00
_cell.angle_gamma   90.00
#
_symmetry.space_group_name_H-M   'P 1'
#
loop_
_entity.id
_entity.type
_entity.pdbx_description
1 polymer ?
#
loop_
_entity_poly.entity_id
_entity_poly.type
_entity_poly.pdbx_seq_one_letter_code
_entity_poly.pdbx_strand_id
1 'polypeptide(L)'
;MKNMFKERSDSTENVKRLVQSTFVTQRQDINKGMSIHELKEQWPLLFNDAGMAAHYKELVGKNLFQTFFDNVDKKGKRLLNFLKKVDAPKCKPVLNRLIRFQSEKSNDEGCSEEIIQMVLLLMAHFQEEEELLFHFVEDTCLAQEVQLDKLPMTPCIIVCGSSCFAARTFMLSVDSIVVNDHVTSFTSALCLMFGSFYCFNIHYPVELRSTLEFLQRSHITKLEWTSNILQDDVPQEDRGNFVTNKTFCKSLDIDLANSTNCNASRKKSWLTIKVWRLRSCEHLADKSTWHFYL
;
A
#
# COMPACT_ATOMS: atom_id res chain seq x y z
N MET A 1 30.39 -16.70 -9.01
CA MET A 1 29.07 -16.09 -9.30
C MET A 1 27.91 -17.09 -9.24
N LYS A 2 27.92 -18.21 -9.99
CA LYS A 2 26.83 -19.23 -9.94
C LYS A 2 26.58 -19.84 -8.55
N ASN A 3 27.61 -20.04 -7.72
CA ASN A 3 27.45 -20.60 -6.38
C ASN A 3 26.81 -19.61 -5.38
N MET A 4 27.13 -18.31 -5.46
CA MET A 4 26.53 -17.28 -4.60
C MET A 4 25.05 -17.02 -4.91
N PHE A 5 24.67 -17.09 -6.20
CA PHE A 5 23.26 -17.02 -6.60
C PHE A 5 22.47 -18.23 -6.10
N LYS A 6 23.08 -19.42 -6.11
CA LYS A 6 22.49 -20.67 -5.61
C LYS A 6 22.30 -20.64 -4.08
N GLU A 7 23.29 -20.17 -3.33
CA GLU A 7 23.20 -20.02 -1.87
C GLU A 7 22.16 -18.99 -1.45
N ARG A 8 22.06 -17.85 -2.15
CA ARG A 8 21.02 -16.84 -1.89
C ARG A 8 19.62 -17.32 -2.28
N SER A 9 19.48 -18.09 -3.36
CA SER A 9 18.19 -18.70 -3.74
C SER A 9 17.78 -19.81 -2.77
N ASP A 10 18.72 -20.64 -2.31
CA ASP A 10 18.46 -21.71 -1.35
C ASP A 10 18.09 -21.13 0.02
N SER A 11 18.76 -20.07 0.45
CA SER A 11 18.40 -19.30 1.66
C SER A 11 17.00 -18.70 1.56
N THR A 12 16.68 -18.07 0.42
CA THR A 12 15.34 -17.47 0.19
C THR A 12 14.23 -18.51 0.21
N GLU A 13 14.45 -19.68 -0.40
CA GLU A 13 13.46 -20.76 -0.43
C GLU A 13 13.28 -21.42 0.94
N ASN A 14 14.36 -21.55 1.70
CA ASN A 14 14.30 -22.00 3.09
C ASN A 14 13.47 -21.02 3.96
N VAL A 15 13.68 -19.71 3.82
CA VAL A 15 12.88 -18.70 4.53
C VAL A 15 11.39 -18.84 4.21
N LYS A 16 11.02 -18.97 2.93
CA LYS A 16 9.62 -19.16 2.53
C LYS A 16 9.02 -20.41 3.18
N ARG A 17 9.73 -21.54 3.12
CA ARG A 17 9.27 -22.81 3.71
C ARG A 17 9.05 -22.70 5.20
N LEU A 18 9.98 -22.08 5.93
CA LEU A 18 9.86 -21.86 7.37
C LEU A 18 8.63 -21.00 7.70
N VAL A 19 8.47 -19.87 7.00
CA VAL A 19 7.32 -18.97 7.21
C VAL A 19 6.00 -19.68 6.91
N GLN A 20 5.91 -20.43 5.83
CA GLN A 20 4.70 -21.18 5.47
C GLN A 20 4.38 -22.27 6.49
N SER A 21 5.38 -23.04 6.93
CA SER A 21 5.18 -24.10 7.93
C SER A 21 4.74 -23.59 9.30
N THR A 22 5.02 -22.32 9.61
CA THR A 22 4.67 -21.68 10.88
C THR A 22 3.57 -20.62 10.75
N PHE A 23 2.94 -20.52 9.56
CA PHE A 23 1.96 -19.48 9.24
C PHE A 23 0.80 -19.41 10.24
N VAL A 24 0.26 -20.57 10.64
CA VAL A 24 -0.87 -20.65 11.57
C VAL A 24 -0.49 -20.05 12.93
N THR A 25 0.67 -20.41 13.48
CA THR A 25 1.14 -19.89 14.77
C THR A 25 1.44 -18.40 14.70
N GLN A 26 2.14 -17.95 13.64
CA GLN A 26 2.36 -16.52 13.39
C GLN A 26 1.05 -15.73 13.39
N ARG A 27 0.03 -16.21 12.66
CA ARG A 27 -1.29 -15.56 12.61
C ARG A 27 -2.01 -15.57 13.95
N GLN A 28 -1.84 -16.60 14.78
CA GLN A 28 -2.39 -16.63 16.12
C GLN A 28 -1.80 -15.53 16.98
N ASP A 29 -0.48 -15.34 16.96
CA ASP A 29 0.21 -14.32 17.76
C ASP A 29 -0.16 -12.91 17.29
N ILE A 30 -0.16 -12.67 15.97
CA ILE A 30 -0.59 -11.40 15.36
C ILE A 30 -2.04 -11.08 15.76
N ASN A 31 -2.97 -12.05 15.63
CA ASN A 31 -4.38 -11.83 15.91
C ASN A 31 -4.70 -11.68 17.40
N LYS A 32 -3.83 -12.18 18.28
CA LYS A 32 -3.90 -11.95 19.73
C LYS A 32 -3.39 -10.55 20.14
N GLY A 33 -2.85 -9.78 19.20
CA GLY A 33 -2.36 -8.43 19.44
C GLY A 33 -0.97 -8.39 20.06
N MET A 34 -0.13 -9.41 19.80
CA MET A 34 1.29 -9.35 20.16
C MET A 34 1.95 -8.11 19.56
N SER A 35 2.80 -7.43 20.34
CA SER A 35 3.46 -6.20 19.89
C SER A 35 4.42 -6.46 18.72
N ILE A 36 4.72 -5.43 17.92
CA ILE A 36 5.67 -5.58 16.80
C ILE A 36 7.07 -5.94 17.32
N HIS A 37 7.46 -5.43 18.48
CA HIS A 37 8.72 -5.80 19.13
C HIS A 37 8.79 -7.30 19.43
N GLU A 38 7.81 -7.85 20.14
CA GLU A 38 7.75 -9.28 20.47
C GLU A 38 7.65 -10.15 19.21
N LEU A 39 6.85 -9.73 18.22
CA LEU A 39 6.77 -10.41 16.93
C LEU A 39 8.13 -10.44 16.22
N LYS A 40 8.93 -9.37 16.31
CA LYS A 40 10.27 -9.32 15.71
C LYS A 40 11.24 -10.28 16.39
N GLU A 41 11.14 -10.44 17.71
CA GLU A 41 11.95 -11.41 18.45
C GLU A 41 11.55 -12.86 18.16
N GLN A 42 10.24 -13.16 18.13
CA GLN A 42 9.72 -14.51 17.93
C GLN A 42 9.72 -14.95 16.46
N TRP A 43 9.38 -14.02 15.56
CA TRP A 43 9.17 -14.27 14.13
C TRP A 43 10.01 -13.33 13.25
N PRO A 44 11.35 -13.27 13.42
CA PRO A 44 12.20 -12.29 12.73
C PRO A 44 12.11 -12.37 11.20
N LEU A 45 11.83 -13.57 10.66
CA LEU A 45 11.67 -13.77 9.22
C LEU A 45 10.48 -13.00 8.63
N LEU A 46 9.46 -12.64 9.42
CA LEU A 46 8.33 -11.82 8.95
C LEU A 46 8.74 -10.40 8.55
N PHE A 47 9.91 -9.95 8.99
CA PHE A 47 10.37 -8.58 8.79
C PHE A 47 11.39 -8.45 7.67
N ASN A 48 11.90 -9.56 7.11
CA ASN A 48 12.69 -9.51 5.88
C ASN A 48 11.81 -9.67 4.63
N ASP A 49 12.36 -9.29 3.47
CA ASP A 49 11.63 -9.23 2.21
C ASP A 49 11.01 -10.57 1.81
N ALA A 50 11.78 -11.66 1.95
CA ALA A 50 11.36 -12.99 1.53
C ALA A 50 10.24 -13.55 2.41
N GLY A 51 10.38 -13.41 3.73
CA GLY A 51 9.40 -13.93 4.68
C GLY A 51 8.12 -13.09 4.71
N MET A 52 8.22 -11.76 4.63
CA MET A 52 7.04 -10.91 4.50
C MET A 52 6.26 -11.23 3.22
N ALA A 53 6.95 -11.37 2.07
CA ALA A 53 6.29 -11.73 0.82
C ALA A 53 5.68 -13.14 0.84
N ALA A 54 6.31 -14.09 1.53
CA ALA A 54 5.77 -15.44 1.72
C ALA A 54 4.50 -15.42 2.57
N HIS A 55 4.54 -14.74 3.72
CA HIS A 55 3.40 -14.60 4.62
C HIS A 55 2.24 -13.85 3.94
N TYR A 56 2.54 -12.77 3.23
CA TYR A 56 1.57 -12.02 2.43
C TYR A 56 0.91 -12.92 1.37
N LYS A 57 1.71 -13.72 0.66
CA LYS A 57 1.20 -14.64 -0.36
C LYS A 57 0.26 -15.68 0.23
N GLU A 58 0.60 -16.23 1.40
CA GLU A 58 -0.25 -17.19 2.10
C GLU A 58 -1.56 -16.54 2.56
N LEU A 59 -1.49 -15.31 3.08
CA LEU A 59 -2.64 -14.56 3.58
C LEU A 59 -3.59 -14.06 2.47
N VAL A 60 -3.03 -13.47 1.42
CA VAL A 60 -3.78 -12.74 0.37
C VAL A 60 -3.98 -13.60 -0.88
N GLY A 61 -3.20 -14.68 -1.05
CA GLY A 61 -3.23 -15.54 -2.23
C GLY A 61 -2.52 -14.95 -3.46
N LYS A 62 -1.78 -13.85 -3.31
CA LYS A 62 -1.06 -13.15 -4.39
C LYS A 62 0.39 -12.87 -4.01
N ASN A 63 1.30 -12.92 -4.99
CA ASN A 63 2.69 -12.52 -4.75
C ASN A 63 2.76 -10.99 -4.67
N LEU A 64 3.23 -10.47 -3.54
CA LEU A 64 3.31 -9.04 -3.24
C LEU A 64 4.04 -8.25 -4.34
N PHE A 65 5.31 -8.58 -4.61
CA PHE A 65 6.12 -7.85 -5.58
C PHE A 65 5.61 -8.02 -7.00
N GLN A 66 5.35 -9.25 -7.44
CA GLN A 66 4.89 -9.52 -8.81
C GLN A 66 3.57 -8.81 -9.11
N THR A 67 2.62 -8.87 -8.18
CA THR A 67 1.32 -8.21 -8.37
C THR A 67 1.46 -6.69 -8.46
N PHE A 68 2.40 -6.10 -7.71
CA PHE A 68 2.69 -4.68 -7.82
C PHE A 68 3.25 -4.34 -9.21
N PHE A 69 4.31 -5.02 -9.65
CA PHE A 69 4.93 -4.78 -10.96
C PHE A 69 3.94 -5.01 -12.11
N ASP A 70 3.17 -6.10 -12.10
CA ASP A 70 2.15 -6.38 -13.12
C ASP A 70 1.12 -5.25 -13.24
N ASN A 71 0.77 -4.59 -12.12
CA ASN A 71 -0.16 -3.46 -12.12
C ASN A 71 0.48 -2.18 -12.63
N VAL A 72 1.74 -1.92 -12.27
CA VAL A 72 2.50 -0.78 -12.80
C VAL A 72 2.66 -0.92 -14.31
N ASP A 73 3.04 -2.10 -14.81
CA ASP A 73 3.21 -2.36 -16.25
C ASP A 73 1.91 -2.15 -17.02
N LYS A 74 0.77 -2.59 -16.45
CA LYS A 74 -0.54 -2.48 -17.10
C LYS A 74 -1.15 -1.08 -17.03
N LYS A 75 -0.99 -0.38 -15.90
CA LYS A 75 -1.78 0.82 -15.56
C LYS A 75 -0.94 2.04 -15.20
N GLY A 76 0.31 1.86 -14.79
CA GLY A 76 1.18 2.90 -14.24
C GLY A 76 1.38 4.06 -15.22
N LYS A 77 1.73 3.77 -16.49
CA LYS A 77 1.92 4.81 -17.51
C LYS A 77 0.65 5.63 -17.77
N ARG A 78 -0.52 4.99 -17.77
CA ARG A 78 -1.82 5.68 -17.94
C ARG A 78 -2.11 6.58 -16.75
N LEU A 79 -1.92 6.08 -15.53
CA LEU A 79 -2.12 6.85 -14.30
C LEU A 79 -1.17 8.05 -14.23
N LEU A 80 0.13 7.84 -14.48
CA LEU A 80 1.13 8.88 -14.45
C LEU A 80 0.86 9.97 -15.51
N ASN A 81 0.44 9.58 -16.72
CA ASN A 81 0.03 10.51 -17.76
C ASN A 81 -1.21 11.32 -17.36
N PHE A 82 -2.19 10.68 -16.73
CA PHE A 82 -3.37 11.38 -16.21
C PHE A 82 -2.95 12.43 -15.16
N LEU A 83 -2.18 12.04 -14.15
CA LEU A 83 -1.72 12.94 -13.08
C LEU A 83 -0.93 14.13 -13.66
N LYS A 84 0.00 13.87 -14.59
CA LYS A 84 0.84 14.92 -15.18
C LYS A 84 0.11 15.84 -16.16
N LYS A 85 -0.72 15.29 -17.06
CA LYS A 85 -1.28 16.03 -18.20
C LYS A 85 -2.70 16.52 -17.97
N VAL A 86 -3.50 15.78 -17.20
CA VAL A 86 -4.92 16.07 -16.97
C VAL A 86 -5.13 16.68 -15.60
N ASP A 87 -4.47 16.17 -14.57
CA ASP A 87 -4.70 16.61 -13.20
C ASP A 87 -3.87 17.82 -12.78
N ALA A 88 -2.57 17.83 -13.07
CA ALA A 88 -1.69 18.93 -12.72
C ALA A 88 -2.22 20.32 -13.17
N PRO A 89 -2.78 20.51 -14.38
CA PRO A 89 -3.30 21.83 -14.78
C PRO A 89 -4.46 22.36 -13.93
N LYS A 90 -5.20 21.49 -13.24
CA LYS A 90 -6.38 21.83 -12.43
C LYS A 90 -6.19 21.62 -10.91
N CYS A 91 -5.14 20.91 -10.50
CA CYS A 91 -4.84 20.58 -9.11
C CYS A 91 -3.51 21.20 -8.69
N LYS A 92 -3.56 22.31 -7.96
CA LYS A 92 -2.37 23.08 -7.54
C LYS A 92 -1.35 22.25 -6.73
N PRO A 93 -1.75 21.40 -5.76
CA PRO A 93 -0.81 20.51 -5.07
C PRO A 93 -0.03 19.59 -6.03
N VAL A 94 -0.72 18.99 -7.01
CA VAL A 94 -0.10 18.11 -8.01
C VAL A 94 0.85 18.87 -8.93
N LEU A 95 0.47 20.08 -9.38
CA LEU A 95 1.35 20.94 -10.17
C LEU A 95 2.61 21.32 -9.39
N ASN A 96 2.46 21.76 -8.14
CA ASN A 96 3.58 22.12 -7.28
C ASN A 96 4.52 20.94 -7.08
N ARG A 97 3.98 19.74 -6.86
CA ARG A 97 4.79 18.52 -6.73
C ARG A 97 5.53 18.19 -8.01
N LEU A 98 4.87 18.30 -9.16
CA LEU A 98 5.49 18.06 -10.47
C LEU A 98 6.65 19.03 -10.75
N ILE A 99 6.52 20.30 -10.36
CA ILE A 99 7.58 21.30 -10.47
C ILE A 99 8.77 20.92 -9.57
N ARG A 100 8.51 20.50 -8.32
CA ARG A 100 9.55 20.08 -7.37
C ARG A 100 10.39 18.89 -7.85
N PHE A 101 9.84 18.00 -8.66
CA PHE A 101 10.64 16.93 -9.26
C PHE A 101 11.82 17.47 -10.07
N GLN A 102 11.73 18.65 -10.67
CA GLN A 102 12.84 19.24 -11.43
C GLN A 102 14.07 19.54 -10.56
N SER A 103 13.87 19.86 -9.27
CA SER A 103 14.96 20.09 -8.32
C SER A 103 15.42 18.83 -7.60
N GLU A 104 14.58 17.80 -7.53
CA GLU A 104 14.85 16.58 -6.74
C GLU A 104 15.37 15.42 -7.59
N LYS A 105 15.19 15.45 -8.92
CA LYS A 105 15.67 14.42 -9.85
C LYS A 105 17.19 14.33 -9.84
N SER A 106 17.71 13.11 -9.73
CA SER A 106 19.09 12.78 -10.05
C SER A 106 19.25 12.65 -11.59
N ASN A 107 20.47 12.79 -12.10
CA ASN A 107 20.77 12.61 -13.53
C ASN A 107 20.66 11.14 -14.01
N ASP A 108 20.22 10.22 -13.15
CA ASP A 108 20.19 8.79 -13.41
C ASP A 108 18.73 8.38 -13.67
N GLU A 109 18.38 8.22 -14.95
CA GLU A 109 17.03 7.84 -15.37
C GLU A 109 16.81 6.33 -15.17
N GLY A 110 15.90 5.95 -14.27
CA GLY A 110 15.58 4.55 -13.99
C GLY A 110 14.08 4.30 -13.80
N CYS A 111 13.64 3.04 -13.97
CA CYS A 111 12.24 2.60 -13.78
C CYS A 111 11.66 2.96 -12.39
N SER A 112 12.53 3.05 -11.37
CA SER A 112 12.13 3.51 -10.03
C SER A 112 11.59 4.94 -10.03
N GLU A 113 12.07 5.79 -10.93
CA GLU A 113 11.71 7.21 -10.98
C GLU A 113 10.23 7.41 -11.36
N GLU A 114 9.70 6.62 -12.29
CA GLU A 114 8.28 6.69 -12.66
C GLU A 114 7.37 6.27 -11.52
N ILE A 115 7.77 5.23 -10.77
CA ILE A 115 7.03 4.73 -9.61
C ILE A 115 7.05 5.76 -8.48
N ILE A 116 8.21 6.36 -8.19
CA ILE A 116 8.34 7.46 -7.22
C ILE A 116 7.40 8.60 -7.59
N GLN A 117 7.47 9.08 -8.84
CA GLN A 117 6.60 10.17 -9.31
C GLN A 117 5.12 9.80 -9.21
N MET A 118 4.75 8.57 -9.57
CA MET A 118 3.38 8.09 -9.51
C MET A 118 2.83 8.14 -8.08
N VAL A 119 3.57 7.64 -7.09
CA VAL A 119 3.14 7.62 -5.69
C VAL A 119 3.04 9.04 -5.13
N LEU A 120 4.06 9.88 -5.34
CA LEU A 120 4.08 11.25 -4.81
C LEU A 120 3.01 12.14 -5.45
N LEU A 121 2.76 11.99 -6.76
CA LEU A 121 1.66 12.71 -7.42
C LEU A 121 0.28 12.21 -6.98
N LEU A 122 0.16 10.91 -6.66
CA LEU A 122 -1.09 10.36 -6.14
C LEU A 122 -1.41 10.90 -4.73
N MET A 123 -0.41 10.99 -3.86
CA MET A 123 -0.56 11.63 -2.54
C MET A 123 -0.93 13.11 -2.68
N ALA A 124 -0.25 13.84 -3.56
CA ALA A 124 -0.57 15.23 -3.85
C ALA A 124 -2.00 15.40 -4.42
N HIS A 125 -2.47 14.46 -5.24
CA HIS A 125 -3.83 14.44 -5.76
C HIS A 125 -4.87 14.32 -4.64
N PHE A 126 -4.63 13.44 -3.68
CA PHE A 126 -5.49 13.26 -2.52
C PHE A 126 -5.25 14.28 -1.40
N GLN A 127 -4.25 15.15 -1.54
CA GLN A 127 -3.83 16.14 -0.54
C GLN A 127 -3.44 15.46 0.79
N GLU A 128 -2.71 14.36 0.69
CA GLU A 128 -2.18 13.62 1.82
C GLU A 128 -0.72 13.99 2.06
N GLU A 129 -0.33 14.20 3.33
CA GLU A 129 1.02 14.62 3.71
C GLU A 129 2.03 13.48 3.53
N GLU A 130 3.17 13.79 2.91
CA GLU A 130 4.18 12.79 2.58
C GLU A 130 4.94 12.30 3.80
N GLU A 131 5.10 13.15 4.80
CA GLU A 131 5.82 12.91 6.05
C GLU A 131 5.19 11.78 6.88
N LEU A 132 3.93 11.43 6.60
CA LEU A 132 3.24 10.30 7.23
C LEU A 132 3.62 8.95 6.60
N LEU A 133 4.09 8.95 5.34
CA LEU A 133 4.50 7.74 4.63
C LEU A 133 6.03 7.66 4.47
N PHE A 134 6.71 8.80 4.40
CA PHE A 134 8.14 8.94 4.15
C PHE A 134 8.81 9.75 5.26
N HIS A 135 9.70 9.12 6.01
CA HIS A 135 10.53 9.76 7.02
C HIS A 135 11.96 9.92 6.49
N PHE A 136 12.43 11.14 6.30
CA PHE A 136 13.73 11.41 5.69
C PHE A 136 14.84 11.49 6.75
N VAL A 137 15.94 10.79 6.51
CA VAL A 137 17.17 10.80 7.31
C VAL A 137 18.38 11.02 6.41
N GLU A 138 19.55 11.26 7.01
CA GLU A 138 20.80 11.38 6.24
C GLU A 138 21.15 10.07 5.52
N ASP A 139 21.82 10.16 4.35
CA ASP A 139 22.22 9.01 3.52
C ASP A 139 23.01 7.94 4.30
N THR A 140 23.80 8.37 5.29
CA THR A 140 24.67 7.52 6.11
C THR A 140 24.03 7.06 7.42
N CYS A 141 22.77 7.43 7.67
CA CYS A 141 22.08 7.12 8.93
C CYS A 141 21.92 5.61 9.10
N LEU A 142 22.35 5.11 10.26
CA LEU A 142 22.17 3.71 10.67
C LEU A 142 20.84 3.53 11.40
N ALA A 143 20.31 2.30 11.41
CA ALA A 143 19.03 2.00 12.04
C ALA A 143 18.94 2.40 13.52
N GLN A 144 20.07 2.32 14.24
CA GLN A 144 20.17 2.69 15.67
C GLN A 144 20.18 4.20 15.91
N GLU A 145 20.43 5.00 14.88
CA GLU A 145 20.52 6.47 14.94
C GLU A 145 19.18 7.14 14.62
N VAL A 146 18.20 6.38 14.14
CA VAL A 146 16.86 6.88 13.79
C VAL A 146 16.13 7.34 15.05
N GLN A 147 15.59 8.56 15.00
CA GLN A 147 14.81 9.15 16.08
C GLN A 147 13.40 8.54 16.12
N LEU A 148 13.26 7.47 16.90
CA LEU A 148 12.03 6.66 16.96
C LEU A 148 10.79 7.44 17.40
N ASP A 149 10.97 8.47 18.24
CA ASP A 149 9.90 9.37 18.71
C ASP A 149 9.25 10.19 17.59
N LYS A 150 9.92 10.30 16.43
CA LYS A 150 9.41 10.99 15.25
C LYS A 150 8.76 10.06 14.24
N LEU A 151 8.82 8.74 14.46
CA LEU A 151 8.25 7.76 13.54
C LEU A 151 6.76 7.54 13.82
N PRO A 152 5.91 7.45 12.78
CA PRO A 152 4.52 7.03 12.93
C PRO A 152 4.39 5.64 13.57
N MET A 153 3.28 5.43 14.28
CA MET A 153 2.89 4.10 14.77
C MET A 153 2.50 3.17 13.62
N THR A 154 2.00 3.73 12.51
CA THR A 154 1.66 2.96 11.32
C THR A 154 2.88 2.72 10.44
N PRO A 155 2.87 1.65 9.61
CA PRO A 155 3.93 1.39 8.66
C PRO A 155 4.34 2.62 7.83
N CYS A 156 5.63 2.95 7.86
CA CYS A 156 6.20 4.04 7.05
C CYS A 156 7.57 3.65 6.50
N ILE A 157 8.00 4.35 5.46
CA ILE A 157 9.29 4.16 4.81
C ILE A 157 10.25 5.21 5.37
N ILE A 158 11.38 4.77 5.90
CA ILE A 158 12.49 5.65 6.20
C ILE A 158 13.34 5.76 4.95
N VAL A 159 13.48 6.97 4.43
CA VAL A 159 14.21 7.30 3.21
C VAL A 159 15.60 7.80 3.61
N CYS A 160 16.65 7.04 3.31
CA CYS A 160 18.03 7.45 3.57
C CYS A 160 18.47 8.41 2.46
N GLY A 161 18.10 9.67 2.63
CA GLY A 161 18.56 10.79 1.83
C GLY A 161 17.60 11.95 1.72
N SER A 162 18.01 12.97 0.96
CA SER A 162 17.28 14.24 0.86
C SER A 162 15.96 14.14 0.08
N SER A 163 15.79 13.10 -0.73
CA SER A 163 14.55 12.84 -1.48
C SER A 163 14.43 11.35 -1.83
N CYS A 164 13.22 10.92 -2.20
CA CYS A 164 13.00 9.56 -2.71
C CYS A 164 13.78 9.26 -4.00
N PHE A 165 14.20 10.29 -4.75
CA PHE A 165 14.98 10.17 -5.98
C PHE A 165 16.49 10.04 -5.73
N ALA A 166 16.99 10.67 -4.66
CA ALA A 166 18.40 10.63 -4.29
C ALA A 166 18.75 9.40 -3.43
N ALA A 167 17.79 8.90 -2.66
CA ALA A 167 18.00 7.80 -1.74
C ALA A 167 18.38 6.49 -2.45
N ARG A 168 19.43 5.84 -1.94
CA ARG A 168 19.91 4.53 -2.43
C ARG A 168 19.49 3.38 -1.52
N THR A 169 19.16 3.69 -0.28
CA THR A 169 18.76 2.74 0.75
C THR A 169 17.53 3.27 1.46
N PHE A 170 16.75 2.33 1.97
CA PHE A 170 15.50 2.56 2.66
C PHE A 170 15.44 1.63 3.87
N MET A 171 14.64 2.02 4.85
CA MET A 171 14.26 1.15 5.96
C MET A 171 12.73 1.13 6.08
N LEU A 172 12.20 0.08 6.67
CA LEU A 172 10.80 -0.03 7.05
C LEU A 172 10.67 0.19 8.54
N SER A 173 9.76 1.09 8.93
CA SER A 173 9.29 1.19 10.30
C SER A 173 7.85 0.70 10.42
N VAL A 174 7.55 0.05 11.54
CA VAL A 174 6.20 -0.33 11.96
C VAL A 174 6.17 -0.13 13.48
N ASP A 175 5.11 0.49 14.02
CA ASP A 175 4.97 0.72 15.46
C ASP A 175 6.13 1.53 16.06
N SER A 176 6.53 2.59 15.33
CA SER A 176 7.63 3.51 15.68
C SER A 176 9.00 2.84 15.92
N ILE A 177 9.20 1.59 15.47
CA ILE A 177 10.50 0.92 15.50
C ILE A 177 10.98 0.58 14.10
N VAL A 178 12.30 0.54 13.89
CA VAL A 178 12.89 0.08 12.62
C VAL A 178 12.84 -1.45 12.59
N VAL A 179 12.07 -2.00 11.65
CA VAL A 179 11.86 -3.45 11.54
C VAL A 179 12.69 -4.10 10.45
N ASN A 180 13.05 -3.37 9.40
CA ASN A 180 13.92 -3.83 8.31
C ASN A 180 14.78 -2.66 7.83
N ASP A 181 16.09 -2.79 7.91
CA ASP A 181 17.09 -1.77 7.56
C ASP A 181 17.93 -2.16 6.33
N HIS A 182 17.48 -3.16 5.57
CA HIS A 182 18.22 -3.73 4.44
C HIS A 182 17.43 -3.64 3.12
N VAL A 183 16.73 -2.52 2.90
CA VAL A 183 15.92 -2.32 1.70
C VAL A 183 16.66 -1.44 0.69
N THR A 184 16.99 -2.00 -0.48
CA THR A 184 17.86 -1.35 -1.48
C THR A 184 17.11 -0.72 -2.65
N SER A 185 15.77 -0.67 -2.60
CA SER A 185 14.98 -0.03 -3.66
C SER A 185 13.69 0.57 -3.12
N PHE A 186 13.27 1.69 -3.72
CA PHE A 186 12.02 2.36 -3.39
C PHE A 186 10.82 1.42 -3.56
N THR A 187 10.78 0.68 -4.67
CA THR A 187 9.68 -0.25 -4.95
C THR A 187 9.60 -1.37 -3.91
N SER A 188 10.75 -1.90 -3.47
CA SER A 188 10.76 -2.87 -2.38
C SER A 188 10.21 -2.28 -1.09
N ALA A 189 10.67 -1.08 -0.72
CA ALA A 189 10.21 -0.39 0.49
C ALA A 189 8.70 -0.14 0.46
N LEU A 190 8.18 0.33 -0.69
CA LEU A 190 6.75 0.54 -0.91
C LEU A 190 5.94 -0.76 -0.80
N CYS A 191 6.41 -1.84 -1.41
CA CYS A 191 5.75 -3.14 -1.34
C CYS A 191 5.73 -3.68 0.09
N LEU A 192 6.85 -3.61 0.81
CA LEU A 192 6.95 -4.09 2.19
C LEU A 192 6.11 -3.25 3.15
N MET A 193 6.14 -1.93 3.02
CA MET A 193 5.26 -1.03 3.75
C MET A 193 3.79 -1.38 3.49
N PHE A 194 3.39 -1.53 2.22
CA PHE A 194 2.02 -1.91 1.88
C PHE A 194 1.65 -3.31 2.43
N GLY A 195 2.54 -4.28 2.31
CA GLY A 195 2.35 -5.66 2.77
C GLY A 195 2.21 -5.77 4.28
N SER A 196 2.93 -4.93 5.04
CA SER A 196 2.93 -4.92 6.50
C SER A 196 1.54 -4.65 7.10
N PHE A 197 0.70 -3.83 6.46
CA PHE A 197 -0.69 -3.62 6.89
C PHE A 197 -1.50 -4.93 6.92
N TYR A 198 -1.24 -5.84 5.99
CA TYR A 198 -1.91 -7.13 5.93
C TYR A 198 -1.25 -8.15 6.85
N CYS A 199 0.08 -8.27 6.74
CA CYS A 199 0.86 -9.24 7.51
C CYS A 199 0.68 -9.03 9.02
N PHE A 200 0.62 -7.78 9.49
CA PHE A 200 0.50 -7.46 10.92
C PHE A 200 -0.90 -7.01 11.34
N ASN A 201 -1.90 -7.11 10.46
CA ASN A 201 -3.29 -6.73 10.73
C ASN A 201 -3.44 -5.28 11.24
N ILE A 202 -2.76 -4.35 10.58
CA ILE A 202 -2.75 -2.93 10.92
C ILE A 202 -3.75 -2.19 10.04
N HIS A 203 -4.57 -1.34 10.65
CA HIS A 203 -5.48 -0.47 9.92
C HIS A 203 -4.73 0.65 9.20
N TYR A 204 -5.19 1.02 8.01
CA TYR A 204 -4.69 2.22 7.33
C TYR A 204 -4.95 3.47 8.19
N PRO A 205 -3.95 4.37 8.34
CA PRO A 205 -4.17 5.66 8.97
C PRO A 205 -5.21 6.45 8.17
N VAL A 206 -6.02 7.26 8.86
CA VAL A 206 -7.14 8.00 8.25
C VAL A 206 -6.61 9.02 7.24
N GLU A 207 -5.42 9.54 7.53
CA GLU A 207 -4.70 10.59 6.82
C GLU A 207 -4.10 10.11 5.48
N LEU A 208 -3.86 8.80 5.32
CA LEU A 208 -3.33 8.20 4.07
C LEU A 208 -4.32 7.24 3.40
N ARG A 209 -5.58 7.27 3.83
CA ARG A 209 -6.59 6.28 3.43
C ARG A 209 -6.78 6.26 1.91
N SER A 210 -6.78 7.40 1.24
CA SER A 210 -7.12 7.48 -0.18
C SER A 210 -6.01 6.88 -1.04
N THR A 211 -4.74 7.22 -0.76
CA THR A 211 -3.60 6.62 -1.45
C THR A 211 -3.53 5.12 -1.20
N LEU A 212 -3.64 4.68 0.06
CA LEU A 212 -3.55 3.26 0.41
C LEU A 212 -4.71 2.43 -0.15
N GLU A 213 -5.94 2.96 -0.15
CA GLU A 213 -7.08 2.31 -0.80
C GLU A 213 -6.92 2.25 -2.32
N PHE A 214 -6.39 3.29 -2.95
CA PHE A 214 -6.11 3.27 -4.39
C PHE A 214 -5.10 2.17 -4.73
N LEU A 215 -3.99 2.10 -3.99
CA LEU A 215 -2.98 1.05 -4.14
C LEU A 215 -3.61 -0.33 -3.91
N GLN A 216 -4.41 -0.50 -2.85
CA GLN A 216 -5.13 -1.74 -2.58
C GLN A 216 -6.05 -2.16 -3.74
N ARG A 217 -6.88 -1.25 -4.26
CA ARG A 217 -7.83 -1.59 -5.35
C ARG A 217 -7.07 -2.00 -6.60
N SER A 218 -5.98 -1.32 -6.93
CA SER A 218 -5.12 -1.74 -8.04
C SER A 218 -4.51 -3.13 -7.82
N HIS A 219 -4.09 -3.44 -6.60
CA HIS A 219 -3.38 -4.66 -6.23
C HIS A 219 -4.30 -5.90 -6.08
N ILE A 220 -5.44 -5.74 -5.41
CA ILE A 220 -6.30 -6.85 -4.97
C ILE A 220 -7.44 -7.15 -5.94
N THR A 221 -8.05 -6.14 -6.57
CA THR A 221 -9.23 -6.39 -7.42
C THR A 221 -8.84 -6.91 -8.82
N LYS A 222 -9.49 -8.00 -9.24
CA LYS A 222 -9.30 -8.66 -10.54
C LYS A 222 -10.13 -7.99 -11.65
N LEU A 223 -10.45 -6.70 -11.50
CA LEU A 223 -11.35 -6.03 -12.44
C LEU A 223 -10.64 -5.81 -13.78
N GLU A 224 -11.07 -6.56 -14.79
CA GLU A 224 -10.79 -6.33 -16.21
C GLU A 224 -11.34 -4.96 -16.60
N TRP A 225 -10.46 -4.05 -17.01
CA TRP A 225 -10.81 -2.65 -17.25
C TRP A 225 -11.07 -2.33 -18.73
N THR A 226 -11.35 -3.31 -19.61
CA THR A 226 -11.35 -3.06 -21.06
C THR A 226 -12.36 -3.90 -21.84
N SER A 227 -13.49 -3.31 -22.28
CA SER A 227 -14.12 -3.71 -23.55
C SER A 227 -14.99 -2.63 -24.22
N ASN A 228 -15.70 -1.74 -23.51
CA ASN A 228 -16.79 -0.96 -24.14
C ASN A 228 -16.64 0.57 -24.04
N ILE A 229 -15.51 1.12 -24.49
CA ILE A 229 -15.40 2.56 -24.73
C ILE A 229 -15.03 2.73 -26.19
N LEU A 230 -16.04 2.87 -27.03
CA LEU A 230 -16.07 3.49 -28.37
C LEU A 230 -17.30 2.92 -29.12
N GLN A 231 -18.52 3.32 -28.74
CA GLN A 231 -19.63 3.47 -29.68
C GLN A 231 -20.81 4.22 -29.05
N ASP A 232 -21.13 5.33 -29.71
CA ASP A 232 -22.45 5.95 -29.92
C ASP A 232 -22.97 7.10 -29.02
N ASP A 233 -23.68 7.99 -29.73
CA ASP A 233 -23.98 9.42 -29.52
C ASP A 233 -25.23 9.77 -28.65
N VAL A 234 -25.23 11.04 -28.19
CA VAL A 234 -26.19 12.01 -27.53
C VAL A 234 -27.70 11.93 -27.96
N PRO A 235 -28.80 12.42 -27.26
CA PRO A 235 -28.95 13.53 -26.23
C PRO A 235 -29.98 13.45 -25.01
N GLN A 236 -29.70 14.33 -24.01
CA GLN A 236 -30.48 15.29 -23.14
C GLN A 236 -31.64 15.01 -22.12
N GLU A 237 -31.61 15.85 -21.04
CA GLU A 237 -32.58 16.25 -19.96
C GLU A 237 -32.65 15.37 -18.67
N ASP A 238 -32.62 15.84 -17.41
CA ASP A 238 -32.80 17.17 -16.80
C ASP A 238 -32.15 17.28 -15.38
N ARG A 239 -31.98 18.51 -14.85
CA ARG A 239 -31.07 18.88 -13.74
C ARG A 239 -31.58 18.68 -12.29
N GLY A 240 -30.69 18.20 -11.41
CA GLY A 240 -30.73 18.38 -9.94
C GLY A 240 -29.32 18.42 -9.32
N ASN A 241 -28.95 19.52 -8.64
CA ASN A 241 -27.57 19.88 -8.28
C ASN A 241 -27.01 19.18 -7.03
N PHE A 242 -25.83 18.57 -7.19
CA PHE A 242 -24.78 18.40 -6.16
C PHE A 242 -23.47 18.91 -6.75
N VAL A 243 -22.80 19.83 -6.05
CA VAL A 243 -21.44 20.31 -6.35
C VAL A 243 -20.49 19.66 -5.35
N THR A 244 -20.07 18.46 -5.70
CA THR A 244 -18.73 17.94 -5.38
C THR A 244 -18.01 17.81 -6.71
N ASN A 245 -16.70 18.10 -6.72
CA ASN A 245 -15.94 18.41 -7.93
C ASN A 245 -16.01 17.26 -8.96
N LYS A 246 -16.91 17.42 -9.94
CA LYS A 246 -17.40 16.39 -10.86
C LYS A 246 -16.39 15.90 -11.90
N THR A 247 -15.17 16.45 -11.96
CA THR A 247 -14.20 16.13 -13.02
C THR A 247 -13.35 14.88 -12.74
N PHE A 248 -13.39 14.33 -11.52
CA PHE A 248 -12.77 13.03 -11.21
C PHE A 248 -13.77 11.88 -11.38
N CYS A 249 -15.05 12.13 -11.10
CA CYS A 249 -16.13 11.14 -11.20
C CYS A 249 -16.93 11.18 -12.51
N LYS A 250 -16.93 12.25 -13.32
CA LYS A 250 -17.61 12.24 -14.65
C LYS A 250 -16.81 11.54 -15.76
N SER A 251 -15.59 11.07 -15.47
CA SER A 251 -14.94 10.04 -16.29
C SER A 251 -15.21 8.61 -15.75
N LEU A 252 -16.15 8.48 -14.81
CA LEU A 252 -16.58 7.27 -14.13
C LEU A 252 -18.06 7.42 -13.70
N ASP A 253 -19.00 7.50 -14.65
CA ASP A 253 -20.43 7.59 -14.30
C ASP A 253 -20.91 6.28 -13.64
N ILE A 254 -21.26 6.37 -12.36
CA ILE A 254 -22.03 5.38 -11.60
C ILE A 254 -23.29 6.10 -11.14
N ASP A 255 -24.44 5.74 -11.70
CA ASP A 255 -25.75 6.17 -11.21
C ASP A 255 -26.17 5.35 -9.98
N LEU A 256 -26.53 6.06 -8.92
CA LEU A 256 -27.21 5.52 -7.73
C LEU A 256 -28.59 6.18 -7.64
N ALA A 257 -29.63 5.39 -7.91
CA ALA A 257 -31.01 5.62 -7.48
C ALA A 257 -31.37 4.50 -6.47
N ASN A 258 -32.15 4.64 -5.41
CA ASN A 258 -32.92 5.73 -4.79
C ASN A 258 -33.36 5.18 -3.40
N SER A 259 -33.49 6.04 -2.38
CA SER A 259 -34.54 6.01 -1.32
C SER A 259 -34.05 6.64 0.01
N THR A 260 -34.36 7.93 0.18
CA THR A 260 -35.01 8.60 1.35
C THR A 260 -34.79 7.96 2.75
N ASN A 261 -34.37 8.69 3.81
CA ASN A 261 -35.01 9.86 4.41
C ASN A 261 -34.11 10.46 5.52
N CYS A 262 -34.25 11.76 5.79
CA CYS A 262 -33.38 12.57 6.65
C CYS A 262 -33.59 12.38 8.17
N ASN A 263 -32.56 12.82 8.90
CA ASN A 263 -32.47 13.15 10.33
C ASN A 263 -32.29 12.01 11.33
N ALA A 264 -31.03 11.78 11.74
CA ALA A 264 -30.67 11.75 13.17
C ALA A 264 -29.15 11.71 13.38
N SER A 265 -28.71 12.59 14.27
CA SER A 265 -27.42 12.65 14.98
C SER A 265 -26.69 11.33 15.26
N ARG A 266 -25.35 11.41 15.26
CA ARG A 266 -24.39 10.56 16.01
C ARG A 266 -24.65 9.04 15.99
N LYS A 267 -23.86 8.28 15.19
CA LYS A 267 -23.13 7.04 15.60
C LYS A 267 -22.53 6.27 14.40
N LYS A 268 -21.21 6.04 14.48
CA LYS A 268 -20.42 4.79 14.26
C LYS A 268 -20.54 4.06 12.90
N SER A 269 -19.45 3.95 12.12
CA SER A 269 -18.40 2.90 12.21
C SER A 269 -18.98 1.50 12.12
N TRP A 270 -18.63 0.71 11.08
CA TRP A 270 -18.57 -0.77 10.99
C TRP A 270 -18.57 -1.18 9.51
N LEU A 271 -17.43 -1.26 8.81
CA LEU A 271 -17.33 -2.07 7.57
C LEU A 271 -15.92 -2.34 7.04
N THR A 272 -14.85 -1.81 7.63
CA THR A 272 -13.54 -1.85 6.97
C THR A 272 -12.75 -3.17 7.10
N ILE A 273 -13.04 -4.09 8.03
CA ILE A 273 -12.34 -5.40 8.11
C ILE A 273 -13.29 -6.52 8.53
N LYS A 274 -14.28 -6.87 7.70
CA LYS A 274 -15.11 -8.09 7.93
C LYS A 274 -15.04 -9.13 6.82
N VAL A 275 -14.52 -8.78 5.64
CA VAL A 275 -14.56 -9.69 4.48
C VAL A 275 -13.43 -10.74 4.49
N TRP A 276 -12.41 -10.61 5.33
CA TRP A 276 -11.25 -11.54 5.34
C TRP A 276 -11.28 -12.62 6.43
N ARG A 277 -12.31 -12.66 7.29
CA ARG A 277 -12.42 -13.71 8.34
C ARG A 277 -12.95 -15.07 7.82
N LEU A 278 -13.32 -15.17 6.54
CA LEU A 278 -14.09 -16.32 6.03
C LEU A 278 -13.34 -17.30 5.09
N ARG A 279 -12.07 -17.06 4.72
CA ARG A 279 -11.37 -17.97 3.79
C ARG A 279 -10.36 -18.94 4.40
N SER A 280 -10.02 -18.83 5.68
CA SER A 280 -8.99 -19.68 6.30
C SER A 280 -9.52 -20.69 7.33
N CYS A 281 -10.83 -20.84 7.50
CA CYS A 281 -11.41 -21.80 8.47
C CYS A 281 -12.38 -22.83 7.88
N GLU A 282 -12.67 -22.82 6.57
CA GLU A 282 -13.66 -23.75 5.99
C GLU A 282 -13.14 -25.17 5.73
N HIS A 283 -11.88 -25.49 6.03
CA HIS A 283 -11.36 -26.85 5.84
C HIS A 283 -11.16 -27.67 7.12
N LEU A 284 -11.33 -27.07 8.31
CA LEU A 284 -11.17 -27.81 9.58
C LEU A 284 -12.00 -27.14 10.69
N ALA A 285 -13.31 -27.29 10.69
CA ALA A 285 -14.09 -27.21 11.94
C ALA A 285 -15.50 -27.78 11.76
N ASP A 286 -15.74 -28.80 12.55
CA ASP A 286 -16.99 -29.48 12.80
C ASP A 286 -18.12 -28.53 13.23
N LYS A 287 -19.34 -28.93 12.90
CA LYS A 287 -20.58 -28.23 13.22
C LYS A 287 -20.84 -28.34 14.72
N SER A 288 -20.76 -27.24 15.46
CA SER A 288 -21.74 -26.92 16.50
C SER A 288 -21.45 -25.59 17.20
N THR A 289 -22.51 -24.78 17.29
CA THR A 289 -22.72 -23.70 18.28
C THR A 289 -21.80 -22.48 18.24
N TRP A 290 -22.25 -21.52 17.45
CA TRP A 290 -21.97 -20.09 17.59
C TRP A 290 -22.52 -19.55 18.92
N HIS A 291 -21.70 -18.86 19.70
CA HIS A 291 -22.17 -17.76 20.55
C HIS A 291 -21.20 -16.57 20.43
N PHE A 292 -21.74 -15.52 19.82
CA PHE A 292 -21.17 -14.17 19.73
C PHE A 292 -21.00 -13.56 21.12
N TYR A 293 -19.85 -12.94 21.42
CA TYR A 293 -19.79 -11.67 22.14
C TYR A 293 -18.64 -10.82 21.60
N LEU A 294 -18.90 -9.50 21.62
CA LEU A 294 -18.26 -8.37 20.91
C LEU A 294 -16.77 -8.21 21.12
#